data_AF-A0A3M1GGA6-F1
#
_entry.id   AF-A0A3M1GGA6-F1
#
_cell.length_a   1.000
_cell.length_b   1.000
_cell.length_c   1.000
_cell.angle_alpha   90.00
_cell.angle_beta   90.00
_cell.angle_gamma   90.00
#
_symmetry.space_group_name_H-M   'P 1'
#
loop_
_entity.id
_entity.type
_entity.pdbx_description
1 polymer ?
#
loop_
_entity_poly.entity_id
_entity_poly.type
_entity_poly.pdbx_seq_one_letter_code
_entity_poly.pdbx_strand_id
1 'polypeptide(L)' 'MKLLYFASNEHGGLADYAREQACALAHRGVEIELVCAPGFPATAAPGILRTEILRETVKR' A
#
# COMPACT_ATOMS: atom_id res chain seq x y z
N MET A 1 -14.64 -0.85 8.79
CA MET A 1 -13.82 -2.07 8.58
C MET A 1 -12.43 -1.60 8.23
N LYS A 2 -11.40 -2.12 8.90
CA LYS A 2 -10.00 -1.74 8.67
C LYS A 2 -9.26 -2.87 7.97
N LEU A 3 -8.66 -2.59 6.82
CA LEU A 3 -7.93 -3.56 6.00
C LEU A 3 -6.44 -3.23 5.99
N LEU A 4 -5.62 -4.19 6.45
CA LEU A 4 -4.18 -4.16 6.23
C LEU A 4 -3.89 -4.73 4.83
N TYR A 5 -3.21 -3.96 4.00
CA TYR A 5 -2.92 -4.35 2.63
C TYR A 5 -1.42 -4.24 2.36
N PHE A 6 -0.81 -5.32 1.89
CA PHE A 6 0.64 -5.44 1.72
C PHE A 6 1.03 -5.49 0.26
N ALA A 7 1.96 -4.64 -0.17
CA ALA A 7 2.50 -4.61 -1.52
C ALA A 7 4.04 -4.55 -1.51
N SER A 8 4.68 -5.68 -1.80
CA SER A 8 6.15 -5.82 -1.83
C SER A 8 6.80 -5.23 -3.07
N ASN A 9 6.03 -5.00 -4.14
CA ASN A 9 6.55 -4.61 -5.44
C ASN A 9 6.61 -3.10 -5.51
N GLU A 10 7.79 -2.54 -5.76
CA GLU A 10 7.96 -1.09 -5.88
C GLU A 10 7.41 -0.55 -7.21
N HIS A 11 7.40 -1.36 -8.27
CA HIS A 11 7.08 -0.89 -9.62
C HIS A 11 6.38 -1.98 -10.47
N GLY A 12 5.82 -1.55 -11.60
CA GLY A 12 5.23 -2.41 -12.63
C GLY A 12 3.77 -2.77 -12.36
N GLY A 13 3.19 -3.57 -13.27
CA GLY A 13 1.74 -3.81 -13.29
C GLY A 13 1.14 -4.37 -12.00
N LEU A 14 1.90 -5.11 -11.20
CA LEU A 14 1.45 -5.58 -9.88
C LEU A 14 1.35 -4.44 -8.86
N ALA A 15 2.29 -3.49 -8.89
CA ALA A 15 2.25 -2.31 -8.03
C ALA A 15 1.09 -1.39 -8.44
N ASP A 16 0.89 -1.21 -9.75
CA ASP A 16 -0.23 -0.43 -10.28
C ASP A 16 -1.59 -1.04 -9.94
N TYR A 17 -1.72 -2.37 -10.10
CA TYR A 17 -2.93 -3.08 -9.72
C TYR A 17 -3.23 -2.96 -8.23
N ALA A 18 -2.22 -3.15 -7.38
CA ALA A 18 -2.39 -3.01 -5.93
C ALA A 18 -2.82 -1.57 -5.55
N ARG A 19 -2.21 -0.57 -6.18
CA ARG A 19 -2.59 0.84 -6.00
C ARG A 19 -4.06 1.07 -6.38
N GLU A 20 -4.48 0.62 -7.55
CA GLU A 20 -5.86 0.81 -8.03
C GLU A 20 -6.88 0.08 -7.16
N GLN A 21 -6.55 -1.13 -6.71
CA GLN A 21 -7.38 -1.89 -5.78
C GLN A 21 -7.54 -1.17 -4.44
N ALA A 22 -6.45 -0.67 -3.86
CA ALA A 22 -6.49 0.08 -2.60
C ALA A 22 -7.34 1.35 -2.74
N CYS A 23 -7.17 2.10 -3.83
CA CYS A 23 -7.97 3.27 -4.12
C CYS A 23 -9.46 2.93 -4.28
N ALA A 24 -9.80 1.88 -5.02
CA ALA A 24 -11.19 1.47 -5.23
C ALA A 24 -11.90 1.11 -3.91
N LEU A 25 -11.19 0.43 -3.01
CA LEU A 25 -11.70 0.07 -1.69
C LEU A 25 -11.84 1.28 -0.76
N ALA A 26 -10.86 2.20 -0.77
CA ALA A 26 -10.93 3.45 -0.01
C ALA A 26 -12.14 4.31 -0.43
N HIS A 27 -12.40 4.42 -1.74
CA HIS A 27 -13.59 5.12 -2.27
C HIS A 27 -14.92 4.49 -1.85
N ARG A 28 -14.93 3.22 -1.42
CA ARG A 28 -16.11 2.54 -0.85
C ARG A 28 -16.23 2.72 0.67
N GLY A 29 -15.38 3.56 1.27
CA GLY A 29 -15.38 3.84 2.71
C GLY A 29 -14.64 2.79 3.55
N VAL A 30 -13.81 1.96 2.94
CA VAL A 30 -12.93 1.04 3.67
C VAL A 30 -11.70 1.82 4.14
N GLU A 31 -11.40 1.72 5.44
CA GLU A 31 -10.16 2.27 5.98
C GLU A 31 -9.00 1.32 5.61
N ILE A 32 -8.00 1.82 4.90
CA ILE A 32 -6.87 1.01 4.43
C ILE A 32 -5.57 1.49 5.05
N GLU A 33 -4.85 0.53 5.61
CA GLU A 33 -3.45 0.66 5.98
C GLU A 33 -2.61 -0.08 4.93
N LEU A 34 -1.93 0.68 4.07
CA LEU A 34 -1.10 0.15 3.00
C LEU A 34 0.35 0.05 3.47
N VAL A 35 0.81 -1.19 3.67
CA VAL A 35 2.21 -1.52 3.94
C VAL A 35 2.92 -1.79 2.63
N CYS A 36 3.82 -0.90 2.22
CA CYS A 36 4.46 -1.01 0.92
C CYS A 36 5.96 -0.73 0.93
N ALA A 37 6.63 -1.18 -0.12
CA ALA A 37 8.03 -0.87 -0.34
C ALA A 37 8.25 0.64 -0.60
N PRO A 38 9.42 1.21 -0.28
CA PRO A 38 9.65 2.66 -0.31
C PRO A 38 9.38 3.33 -1.67
N GLY A 39 9.60 2.60 -2.77
CA GLY A 39 9.37 3.09 -4.15
C GLY A 39 7.95 2.91 -4.68
N PHE A 40 7.01 2.37 -3.88
CA PHE A 40 5.66 2.07 -4.33
C PHE A 40 4.91 3.35 -4.80
N PRO A 41 4.21 3.32 -5.95
CA PRO A 41 3.63 4.51 -6.59
C PRO A 41 2.33 4.98 -5.91
N ALA A 42 2.27 5.05 -4.58
CA ALA A 42 1.08 5.47 -3.86
C ALA A 42 0.76 6.95 -4.17
N THR A 43 -0.27 7.18 -4.98
CA THR A 43 -0.96 8.46 -5.04
C THR A 43 -1.92 8.50 -3.85
N ALA A 44 -1.85 9.57 -3.05
CA ALA A 44 -2.64 9.73 -1.83
C ALA A 44 -4.13 9.93 -2.16
N ALA A 45 -4.86 8.84 -2.39
CA ALA A 45 -6.31 8.89 -2.35
C ALA A 45 -6.75 9.20 -0.90
N PRO A 46 -7.76 10.05 -0.69
CA PRO A 46 -8.26 10.34 0.65
C PRO A 46 -8.67 9.04 1.36
N GLY A 47 -8.09 8.78 2.54
CA GLY A 47 -8.41 7.60 3.36
C GLY A 47 -7.41 6.44 3.30
N ILE A 48 -6.32 6.56 2.54
CA ILE A 48 -5.22 5.57 2.58
C ILE A 48 -4.14 6.05 3.56
N LEU A 49 -3.93 5.30 4.65
CA LEU A 49 -2.77 5.48 5.53
C LEU A 49 -1.61 4.65 4.97
N ARG A 50 -0.48 5.29 4.64
CA ARG A 50 0.72 4.61 4.13
C ARG A 50 1.70 4.33 5.25
N THR A 51 2.11 3.07 5.37
CA THR A 51 3.20 2.64 6.25
C THR A 51 4.31 2.06 5.38
N GLU A 52 5.45 2.75 5.28
CA GLU A 52 6.61 2.20 4.56
C GLU A 52 7.27 1.11 5.39
N ILE A 53 7.67 0.02 4.74
CA ILE A 53 8.53 -0.96 5.37
C ILE A 53 9.93 -0.36 5.46
N LEU A 54 10.31 0.14 6.64
CA LEU A 54 11.71 0.34 6.98
C LEU A 54 12.37 -1.04 7.00
N ARG A 55 13.23 -1.33 6.02
CA ARG A 55 14.05 -2.55 6.02
C ARG A 55 15.04 -2.49 7.18
N GLU A 56 14.63 -2.91 8.37
CA GLU A 56 15.61 -3.37 9.34
C GLU A 56 16.17 -4.69 8.81
N THR A 57 17.47 -4.69 8.55
CA THR A 57 18.19 -5.90 8.14
C THR A 57 18.21 -6.83 9.34
N VAL A 58 17.27 -7.79 9.40
CA VAL A 58 17.33 -8.88 10.37
C VAL A 58 18.54 -9.74 10.01
N LYS A 59 19.69 -9.43 10.63
CA LYS A 59 20.85 -10.31 10.60
C LYS A 59 20.45 -11.60 11.31
N ARG A 60 20.41 -12.71 10.56
CA ARG A 60 20.25 -14.05 11.10
C ARG A 60 21.48 -14.46 11.89
#